data_AF-L0KCU7-F1
#
_entry.id   AF-L0KCU7-F1
#
_cell.length_a   1.000
_cell.length_b   1.000
_cell.length_c   1.000
_cell.angle_alpha   90.00
_cell.angle_beta   90.00
_cell.angle_gamma   90.00
#
_symmetry.space_group_name_H-M   'P 1'
#
loop_
_entity.id
_entity.type
_entity.pdbx_description
1 polymer ?
#
loop_
_entity_poly.entity_id
_entity_poly.type
_entity_poly.pdbx_seq_one_letter_code
_entity_poly.pdbx_strand_id
1 'polypeptide(L)'
;MRKIFLLSLVILLTISIVGCSGGQETTNTTAQDKKVEKKVKKEAKPKEKVTKKEVSNAVTNLKDGKYLVKYNVSSHGNFPMAYMKVEDGRIASFEYNEYLAQSGEVKKDSNYDYKTPQVVDNLNKQFRAKKDLAKVDFDVMSGATHTKNNFKQAVKDLMAKAKAGKTYTPKYEDGVYKIKAKQASHGWLPQLRLVVKYGTIVGVDYDAIATKDDGKIDKGDEKTVKNYKYDKAPKAMKLFEKQIINKNGVQNINYDVVSGATHTKDRIVKFAGKLLQKSQ
;
A
#
# COMPACT_ATOMS: atom_id res chain seq x y z
N MET A 1 28.62 16.81 -20.87
CA MET A 1 29.47 17.34 -19.78
C MET A 1 28.58 17.68 -18.59
N ARG A 2 28.91 17.24 -17.37
CA ARG A 2 28.20 17.61 -16.13
C ARG A 2 29.11 18.54 -15.31
N LYS A 3 28.61 19.69 -14.87
CA LYS A 3 29.32 20.56 -13.91
C LYS A 3 28.80 20.25 -12.50
N ILE A 4 29.73 20.02 -11.58
CA ILE A 4 29.45 19.82 -10.15
C ILE A 4 29.84 21.11 -9.44
N PHE A 5 28.96 21.63 -8.58
CA PHE A 5 29.32 22.66 -7.62
C PHE A 5 29.12 22.11 -6.21
N LEU A 6 30.24 21.93 -5.51
CA LEU A 6 30.29 21.71 -4.08
C LEU A 6 30.49 23.08 -3.42
N LEU A 7 29.66 23.41 -2.42
CA LEU A 7 29.93 24.53 -1.52
C LEU A 7 29.60 24.10 -0.09
N SER A 8 30.64 23.71 0.64
CA SER A 8 30.57 23.39 2.06
C SER A 8 30.78 24.66 2.89
N LEU A 9 29.87 24.94 3.82
CA LEU A 9 30.09 25.94 4.87
C LEU A 9 29.89 25.28 6.24
N VAL A 10 30.95 25.31 7.05
CA VAL A 10 30.94 24.86 8.44
C VAL A 10 30.91 26.09 9.33
N ILE A 11 30.00 26.13 10.30
CA ILE A 11 30.05 27.07 11.42
C ILE A 11 29.91 26.27 12.70
N LEU A 12 30.89 26.44 13.60
CA LEU A 12 30.97 25.81 14.91
C LEU A 12 30.68 26.88 15.97
N LEU A 13 29.88 26.57 17.00
CA LEU A 13 29.76 27.40 18.20
C LEU A 13 29.42 26.53 19.42
N THR A 14 29.89 26.93 20.61
CA THR A 14 30.17 26.01 21.73
C THR A 14 30.10 26.70 23.11
N ILE A 15 29.71 25.95 24.17
CA ILE A 15 29.97 26.23 25.62
C ILE A 15 29.16 27.45 26.16
N SER A 16 28.50 27.47 27.34
CA SER A 16 28.29 26.54 28.50
C SER A 16 26.91 26.88 29.17
N ILE A 17 26.47 26.52 30.40
CA ILE A 17 27.07 25.92 31.61
C ILE A 17 26.01 25.11 32.43
N VAL A 18 26.24 24.89 33.73
CA VAL A 18 25.48 24.08 34.70
C VAL A 18 24.44 24.90 35.49
N GLY A 19 23.35 24.25 35.92
CA GLY A 19 22.52 24.65 37.07
C GLY A 19 22.16 23.41 37.93
N CYS A 20 22.08 23.54 39.25
CA CYS A 20 21.98 22.40 40.19
C CYS A 20 21.22 22.77 41.49
N SER A 21 21.01 21.77 42.37
CA SER A 21 20.35 21.83 43.70
C SER A 21 18.80 21.86 43.69
N GLY A 22 18.10 21.23 44.63
CA GLY A 22 18.56 20.29 45.67
C GLY A 22 17.62 20.15 46.88
N GLY A 23 17.96 19.25 47.81
CA GLY A 23 17.31 19.04 49.11
C GLY A 23 16.09 18.09 49.12
N GLN A 24 15.79 17.37 50.20
CA GLN A 24 16.59 17.16 51.43
C GLN A 24 16.07 15.90 52.18
N GLU A 25 16.99 15.09 52.73
CA GLU A 25 16.98 14.44 54.07
C GLU A 25 15.74 13.64 54.60
N THR A 26 15.85 12.82 55.67
CA THR A 26 16.98 12.51 56.59
C THR A 26 17.08 11.01 56.87
N THR A 27 18.22 10.57 57.42
CA THR A 27 18.46 9.22 57.96
C THR A 27 17.89 9.01 59.37
N ASN A 28 17.72 7.76 59.81
CA ASN A 28 18.38 7.32 61.06
C ASN A 28 18.50 5.79 61.28
N THR A 29 19.68 5.47 61.82
CA THR A 29 20.22 4.26 62.47
C THR A 29 19.29 3.76 63.63
N THR A 30 19.32 2.54 64.18
CA THR A 30 20.41 1.56 64.41
C THR A 30 19.87 0.15 64.72
N ALA A 31 20.79 -0.84 64.78
CA ALA A 31 20.81 -2.02 65.69
C ALA A 31 20.66 -3.42 65.06
N GLN A 32 21.76 -4.18 65.16
CA GLN A 32 21.79 -5.65 65.27
C GLN A 32 21.42 -6.04 66.73
N ASP A 33 21.20 -7.28 67.16
CA ASP A 33 21.88 -8.54 66.82
C ASP A 33 21.12 -9.79 67.34
N LYS A 34 21.60 -10.99 66.98
CA LYS A 34 21.36 -12.33 67.61
C LYS A 34 19.98 -12.99 67.53
N LYS A 35 19.84 -13.83 66.49
CA LYS A 35 19.75 -15.32 66.57
C LYS A 35 18.94 -15.93 67.73
N VAL A 36 17.88 -16.69 67.38
CA VAL A 36 17.74 -18.12 67.76
C VAL A 36 16.87 -18.86 66.74
N GLU A 37 17.20 -20.12 66.47
CA GLU A 37 16.52 -21.00 65.52
C GLU A 37 15.46 -21.85 66.23
N LYS A 38 14.22 -21.92 65.69
CA LYS A 38 13.28 -23.00 66.05
C LYS A 38 12.41 -23.45 64.88
N LYS A 39 12.77 -24.61 64.35
CA LYS A 39 12.23 -25.24 63.14
C LYS A 39 11.04 -26.14 63.52
N VAL A 40 9.81 -25.70 63.26
CA VAL A 40 8.60 -26.53 63.44
C VAL A 40 7.83 -26.59 62.12
N LYS A 41 7.59 -27.81 61.62
CA LYS A 41 6.78 -28.05 60.42
C LYS A 41 5.31 -27.69 60.71
N LYS A 42 4.64 -27.05 59.76
CA LYS A 42 3.19 -27.21 59.56
C LYS A 42 2.95 -27.56 58.10
N GLU A 43 2.00 -28.46 57.86
CA GLU A 43 1.83 -29.12 56.57
C GLU A 43 1.19 -28.22 55.52
N ALA A 44 1.51 -28.47 54.26
CA ALA A 44 0.90 -27.77 53.15
C ALA A 44 -0.50 -28.35 52.87
N LYS A 45 -1.55 -27.56 53.12
CA LYS A 45 -2.83 -27.72 52.41
C LYS A 45 -2.74 -26.93 51.09
N PRO A 46 -3.20 -27.45 49.94
CA PRO A 46 -2.86 -26.86 48.65
C PRO A 46 -3.35 -25.42 48.51
N LYS A 47 -2.47 -24.51 48.05
CA LYS A 47 -2.91 -23.22 47.51
C LYS A 47 -3.76 -23.49 46.27
N GLU A 48 -4.98 -22.95 46.27
CA GLU A 48 -5.86 -22.95 45.12
C GLU A 48 -5.12 -22.36 43.91
N LYS A 49 -4.83 -23.21 42.93
CA LYS A 49 -4.07 -22.81 41.74
C LYS A 49 -5.01 -22.07 40.82
N VAL A 50 -5.15 -20.76 41.04
CA VAL A 50 -5.83 -19.84 40.12
C VAL A 50 -5.08 -19.89 38.78
N THR A 51 -5.47 -20.84 37.93
CA THR A 51 -5.00 -20.94 36.55
C THR A 51 -5.53 -19.75 35.79
N LYS A 52 -4.72 -18.70 35.78
CA LYS A 52 -4.85 -17.52 34.92
C LYS A 52 -4.93 -18.00 33.47
N LYS A 53 -6.16 -18.26 32.99
CA LYS A 53 -6.46 -18.39 31.57
C LYS A 53 -6.22 -17.01 30.96
N GLU A 54 -4.96 -16.73 30.63
CA GLU A 54 -4.65 -15.68 29.68
C GLU A 54 -5.27 -16.10 28.34
N VAL A 55 -6.48 -15.59 28.10
CA VAL A 55 -7.15 -15.74 26.82
C VAL A 55 -6.27 -15.05 25.80
N SER A 56 -5.50 -15.83 25.05
CA SER A 56 -4.65 -15.34 24.00
C SER A 56 -5.52 -14.71 22.92
N ASN A 57 -5.68 -13.37 22.98
CA ASN A 57 -6.35 -12.55 21.97
C ASN A 57 -5.49 -12.45 20.70
N ALA A 58 -5.23 -13.62 20.10
CA ALA A 58 -5.06 -13.81 18.68
C ALA A 58 -6.46 -14.01 18.07
N VAL A 59 -6.65 -13.60 16.82
CA VAL A 59 -7.91 -13.84 16.12
C VAL A 59 -7.96 -15.31 15.69
N THR A 60 -8.54 -16.16 16.53
CA THR A 60 -8.66 -17.61 16.32
C THR A 60 -9.92 -17.97 15.51
N ASN A 61 -9.88 -19.13 14.83
CA ASN A 61 -10.96 -19.63 13.96
C ASN A 61 -11.35 -18.66 12.83
N LEU A 62 -10.36 -18.03 12.20
CA LEU A 62 -10.51 -17.56 10.81
C LEU A 62 -10.70 -18.78 9.88
N LYS A 63 -11.30 -18.59 8.71
CA LYS A 63 -11.34 -19.62 7.68
C LYS A 63 -10.12 -19.51 6.77
N ASP A 64 -9.52 -20.66 6.48
CA ASP A 64 -8.31 -20.75 5.66
C ASP A 64 -8.55 -20.29 4.21
N GLY A 65 -7.46 -19.93 3.53
CA GLY A 65 -7.47 -19.50 2.13
C GLY A 65 -6.85 -18.13 1.89
N LYS A 66 -7.04 -17.64 0.67
CA LYS A 66 -6.54 -16.33 0.20
C LYS A 66 -7.65 -15.29 0.35
N TYR A 67 -7.28 -14.06 0.70
CA TYR A 67 -8.21 -12.93 0.85
C TYR A 67 -7.60 -11.67 0.26
N LEU A 68 -8.39 -10.90 -0.49
CA LEU A 68 -7.95 -9.64 -1.09
C LEU A 68 -9.02 -8.55 -0.90
N VAL A 69 -8.57 -7.34 -0.60
CA VAL A 69 -9.38 -6.11 -0.55
C VAL A 69 -8.66 -5.05 -1.37
N LYS A 70 -9.39 -4.41 -2.30
CA LYS A 70 -8.88 -3.39 -3.20
C LYS A 70 -9.92 -2.28 -3.31
N TYR A 71 -9.47 -1.04 -3.23
CA TYR A 71 -10.34 0.13 -3.32
C TYR A 71 -10.22 0.79 -4.70
N ASN A 72 -11.12 1.71 -5.00
CA ASN A 72 -11.14 2.43 -6.28
C ASN A 72 -9.95 3.40 -6.40
N VAL A 73 -9.47 3.62 -7.63
CA VAL A 73 -8.47 4.65 -7.94
C VAL A 73 -8.98 6.05 -7.56
N SER A 74 -8.21 6.74 -6.73
CA SER A 74 -8.46 8.09 -6.23
C SER A 74 -8.40 9.16 -7.32
N SER A 75 -8.72 10.42 -6.96
CA SER A 75 -8.41 11.60 -7.78
C SER A 75 -6.93 11.60 -8.21
N HIS A 76 -6.02 11.47 -7.24
CA HIS A 76 -4.56 11.43 -7.36
C HIS A 76 -3.98 10.21 -8.10
N GLY A 77 -4.81 9.35 -8.68
CA GLY A 77 -4.33 8.25 -9.52
C GLY A 77 -3.68 7.10 -8.75
N ASN A 78 -3.97 6.95 -7.46
CA ASN A 78 -3.49 5.86 -6.63
C ASN A 78 -4.64 5.13 -5.90
N PHE A 79 -4.39 3.91 -5.41
CA PHE A 79 -5.37 3.15 -4.62
C PHE A 79 -4.70 2.22 -3.61
N PRO A 80 -5.29 2.05 -2.40
CA PRO A 80 -4.90 0.99 -1.49
C PRO A 80 -5.41 -0.38 -1.94
N MET A 81 -4.59 -1.40 -1.69
CA MET A 81 -4.93 -2.82 -1.82
C MET A 81 -4.21 -3.63 -0.73
N ALA A 82 -4.88 -4.62 -0.17
CA ALA A 82 -4.32 -5.54 0.79
C ALA A 82 -4.64 -7.00 0.45
N TYR A 83 -3.69 -7.88 0.69
CA TYR A 83 -3.76 -9.32 0.51
C TYR A 83 -3.40 -10.03 1.83
N MET A 84 -4.09 -11.14 2.12
CA MET A 84 -3.89 -11.93 3.33
C MET A 84 -4.07 -13.42 3.02
N LYS A 85 -3.21 -14.26 3.58
CA LYS A 85 -3.36 -15.72 3.56
C LYS A 85 -3.64 -16.21 4.98
N VAL A 86 -4.64 -17.07 5.12
CA VAL A 86 -4.99 -17.76 6.38
C VAL A 86 -4.71 -19.25 6.21
N GLU A 87 -4.02 -19.83 7.19
CA GLU A 87 -3.68 -21.25 7.29
C GLU A 87 -3.77 -21.67 8.77
N ASP A 88 -4.29 -22.86 9.05
CA ASP A 88 -4.54 -23.38 10.40
C ASP A 88 -5.37 -22.40 11.26
N GLY A 89 -6.33 -21.71 10.66
CA GLY A 89 -7.18 -20.69 11.27
C GLY A 89 -6.46 -19.41 11.71
N ARG A 90 -5.23 -19.17 11.23
CA ARG A 90 -4.34 -18.07 11.63
C ARG A 90 -3.81 -17.30 10.41
N ILE A 91 -3.44 -16.03 10.59
CA ILE A 91 -2.81 -15.23 9.52
C ILE A 91 -1.38 -15.74 9.27
N ALA A 92 -1.18 -16.42 8.14
CA ALA A 92 0.11 -16.91 7.67
C ALA A 92 0.90 -15.80 6.96
N SER A 93 0.25 -15.02 6.09
CA SER A 93 0.86 -13.86 5.45
C SER A 93 -0.11 -12.69 5.29
N PHE A 94 0.44 -11.48 5.20
CA PHE A 94 -0.28 -10.24 5.01
C PHE A 94 0.61 -9.22 4.28
N GLU A 95 0.05 -8.49 3.33
CA GLU A 95 0.63 -7.31 2.71
C GLU A 95 -0.46 -6.25 2.48
N TYR A 96 -0.19 -5.00 2.87
CA TYR A 96 -0.94 -3.81 2.44
C TYR A 96 -0.01 -2.93 1.61
N ASN A 97 -0.48 -2.45 0.48
CA ASN A 97 0.25 -1.53 -0.39
C ASN A 97 -0.69 -0.46 -0.96
N GLU A 98 -0.13 0.71 -1.26
CA GLU A 98 -0.80 1.68 -2.13
C GLU A 98 -0.11 1.64 -3.49
N TYR A 99 -0.91 1.53 -4.56
CA TYR A 99 -0.44 1.37 -5.93
C TYR A 99 -0.72 2.61 -6.76
N LEU A 100 0.21 2.94 -7.67
CA LEU A 100 0.01 3.96 -8.69
C LEU A 100 -0.72 3.34 -9.89
N ALA A 101 -1.88 3.86 -10.24
CA ALA A 101 -2.78 3.27 -11.24
C ALA A 101 -2.19 3.23 -12.66
N GLN A 102 -1.28 4.16 -12.98
CA GLN A 102 -0.59 4.15 -14.27
C GLN A 102 0.58 3.14 -14.26
N SER A 103 1.54 3.27 -13.34
CA SER A 103 2.71 2.37 -13.35
C SER A 103 2.39 0.94 -12.91
N GLY A 104 1.38 0.71 -12.07
CA GLY A 104 1.15 -0.57 -11.39
C GLY A 104 2.18 -0.88 -10.30
N GLU A 105 3.05 0.08 -9.98
CA GLU A 105 4.05 -0.02 -8.92
C GLU A 105 3.45 0.32 -7.56
N VAL A 106 4.13 -0.15 -6.51
CA VAL A 106 3.89 0.35 -5.15
C VAL A 106 4.41 1.80 -5.05
N LYS A 107 3.61 2.65 -4.41
CA LYS A 107 3.90 4.05 -4.12
C LYS A 107 5.09 4.17 -3.16
N LYS A 108 6.15 4.86 -3.59
CA LYS A 108 7.45 5.04 -2.90
C LYS A 108 7.92 6.49 -3.07
N ASP A 109 8.79 6.98 -2.18
CA ASP A 109 9.29 8.36 -2.26
C ASP A 109 10.06 8.66 -3.57
N SER A 110 10.47 7.62 -4.30
CA SER A 110 11.10 7.71 -5.63
C SER A 110 10.12 7.78 -6.81
N ASN A 111 8.81 7.57 -6.61
CA ASN A 111 7.80 7.58 -7.68
C ASN A 111 6.50 8.31 -7.31
N TYR A 112 6.46 9.04 -6.19
CA TYR A 112 5.28 9.80 -5.74
C TYR A 112 5.68 11.06 -4.96
N ASP A 113 5.22 12.23 -5.43
CA ASP A 113 5.71 13.56 -5.00
C ASP A 113 5.46 13.90 -3.53
N TYR A 114 4.56 13.18 -2.85
CA TYR A 114 4.20 13.43 -1.45
C TYR A 114 4.85 12.43 -0.49
N LYS A 115 5.81 12.93 0.31
CA LYS A 115 6.54 12.21 1.37
C LYS A 115 5.59 11.51 2.35
N THR A 116 5.36 10.21 2.14
CA THR A 116 4.33 9.39 2.81
C THR A 116 4.62 7.87 2.90
N PRO A 117 5.38 7.22 1.99
CA PRO A 117 5.47 5.76 1.93
C PRO A 117 6.09 5.00 3.11
N GLN A 118 7.02 5.57 3.89
CA GLN A 118 7.61 4.88 5.06
C GLN A 118 6.56 4.35 6.06
N VAL A 119 5.39 5.00 6.11
CA VAL A 119 4.25 4.57 6.93
C VAL A 119 3.70 3.21 6.49
N VAL A 120 3.70 2.89 5.19
CA VAL A 120 3.24 1.60 4.64
C VAL A 120 4.11 0.45 5.15
N ASP A 121 5.44 0.60 5.10
CA ASP A 121 6.38 -0.42 5.58
C ASP A 121 6.29 -0.62 7.09
N ASN A 122 6.11 0.45 7.86
CA ASN A 122 5.92 0.37 9.31
C ASN A 122 4.61 -0.36 9.67
N LEU A 123 3.49 -0.02 9.01
CA LEU A 123 2.20 -0.71 9.17
C LEU A 123 2.31 -2.20 8.84
N ASN A 124 2.94 -2.55 7.71
CA ASN A 124 3.20 -3.93 7.31
C ASN A 124 4.09 -4.67 8.30
N LYS A 125 5.15 -4.04 8.83
CA LYS A 125 6.05 -4.62 9.84
C LYS A 125 5.30 -4.90 11.14
N GLN A 126 4.59 -3.90 11.67
CA GLN A 126 3.86 -4.02 12.92
C GLN A 126 2.75 -5.07 12.84
N PHE A 127 1.93 -5.06 11.79
CA PHE A 127 0.79 -5.97 11.73
C PHE A 127 1.19 -7.43 11.42
N ARG A 128 2.23 -7.67 10.60
CA ARG A 128 2.76 -9.04 10.42
C ARG A 128 3.28 -9.64 11.72
N ALA A 129 3.91 -8.83 12.58
CA ALA A 129 4.36 -9.25 13.90
C ALA A 129 3.17 -9.45 14.86
N LYS A 130 2.33 -8.42 15.05
CA LYS A 130 1.30 -8.35 16.09
C LYS A 130 0.01 -9.12 15.76
N LYS A 131 -0.30 -9.32 14.46
CA LYS A 131 -1.49 -9.99 13.89
C LYS A 131 -2.85 -9.53 14.45
N ASP A 132 -2.86 -8.31 15.01
CA ASP A 132 -3.99 -7.67 15.68
C ASP A 132 -3.93 -6.18 15.38
N LEU A 133 -5.05 -5.62 14.90
CA LEU A 133 -5.16 -4.22 14.53
C LEU A 133 -5.15 -3.29 15.75
N ALA A 134 -5.69 -3.75 16.90
CA ALA A 134 -5.74 -2.97 18.13
C ALA A 134 -4.36 -2.80 18.79
N LYS A 135 -3.39 -3.68 18.44
CA LYS A 135 -2.01 -3.59 18.91
C LYS A 135 -1.12 -2.74 18.00
N VAL A 136 -1.53 -2.39 16.79
CA VAL A 136 -0.73 -1.55 15.87
C VAL A 136 -0.65 -0.13 16.43
N ASP A 137 0.56 0.37 16.60
CA ASP A 137 0.82 1.74 17.04
C ASP A 137 0.79 2.66 15.81
N PHE A 138 -0.23 3.51 15.76
CA PHE A 138 -0.47 4.46 14.68
C PHE A 138 0.09 5.86 14.96
N ASP A 139 0.55 6.12 16.17
CA ASP A 139 0.81 7.47 16.68
C ASP A 139 2.30 7.78 16.67
N VAL A 140 3.15 6.75 16.79
CA VAL A 140 4.57 6.80 16.38
C VAL A 140 4.79 7.00 14.87
N MET A 141 3.71 7.04 14.07
CA MET A 141 3.75 7.30 12.63
C MET A 141 3.22 8.71 12.33
N SER A 142 4.11 9.69 12.16
CA SER A 142 3.71 11.05 11.81
C SER A 142 3.09 11.12 10.40
N GLY A 143 2.08 11.99 10.23
CA GLY A 143 1.42 12.23 8.95
C GLY A 143 0.61 11.05 8.40
N ALA A 144 0.45 11.03 7.07
CA ALA A 144 -0.19 9.98 6.26
C ALA A 144 -1.56 9.47 6.77
N THR A 145 -2.40 10.35 7.33
CA THR A 145 -3.70 10.03 7.95
C THR A 145 -4.60 9.16 7.06
N HIS A 146 -4.68 9.45 5.76
CA HIS A 146 -5.45 8.65 4.81
C HIS A 146 -4.90 7.22 4.68
N THR A 147 -3.58 7.03 4.54
CA THR A 147 -2.94 5.70 4.52
C THR A 147 -3.20 4.92 5.82
N LYS A 148 -3.09 5.57 6.99
CA LYS A 148 -3.39 4.91 8.28
C LYS A 148 -4.86 4.50 8.39
N ASN A 149 -5.79 5.29 7.85
CA ASN A 149 -7.22 4.96 7.84
C ASN A 149 -7.59 3.88 6.81
N ASN A 150 -7.04 3.97 5.59
CA ASN A 150 -7.16 2.96 4.54
C ASN A 150 -6.66 1.59 5.02
N PHE A 151 -5.51 1.56 5.72
CA PHE A 151 -4.97 0.37 6.35
C PHE A 151 -5.92 -0.22 7.41
N LYS A 152 -6.44 0.62 8.32
CA LYS A 152 -7.41 0.21 9.36
C LYS A 152 -8.66 -0.42 8.72
N GLN A 153 -9.14 0.13 7.60
CA GLN A 153 -10.29 -0.44 6.90
C GLN A 153 -9.93 -1.73 6.15
N ALA A 154 -8.80 -1.77 5.44
CA ALA A 154 -8.35 -2.95 4.71
C ALA A 154 -8.20 -4.18 5.61
N VAL A 155 -7.63 -4.00 6.81
CA VAL A 155 -7.50 -5.07 7.81
C VAL A 155 -8.88 -5.51 8.33
N LYS A 156 -9.80 -4.57 8.62
CA LYS A 156 -11.18 -4.91 9.03
C LYS A 156 -11.91 -5.72 7.95
N ASP A 157 -11.83 -5.28 6.70
CA ASP A 157 -12.49 -5.91 5.55
C ASP A 157 -11.92 -7.31 5.28
N LEU A 158 -10.59 -7.48 5.36
CA LEU A 158 -9.93 -8.79 5.24
C LEU A 158 -10.32 -9.74 6.39
N MET A 159 -10.33 -9.26 7.63
CA MET A 159 -10.78 -10.02 8.79
C MET A 159 -12.26 -10.42 8.69
N ALA A 160 -13.13 -9.54 8.19
CA ALA A 160 -14.54 -9.84 7.96
C ALA A 160 -14.74 -10.91 6.88
N LYS A 161 -14.00 -10.82 5.77
CA LYS A 161 -14.00 -11.86 4.72
C LYS A 161 -13.50 -13.21 5.24
N ALA A 162 -12.42 -13.21 6.02
CA ALA A 162 -11.83 -14.42 6.58
C ALA A 162 -12.68 -15.10 7.67
N LYS A 163 -13.42 -14.33 8.49
CA LYS A 163 -14.44 -14.89 9.39
C LYS A 163 -15.62 -15.49 8.62
N ALA A 164 -16.02 -14.86 7.52
CA ALA A 164 -17.15 -15.28 6.69
C ALA A 164 -16.81 -16.31 5.60
N GLY A 165 -15.57 -16.82 5.53
CA GLY A 165 -15.13 -17.77 4.49
C GLY A 165 -15.19 -17.21 3.05
N LYS A 166 -15.21 -15.88 2.88
CA LYS A 166 -15.33 -15.21 1.57
C LYS A 166 -13.95 -15.12 0.90
N THR A 167 -13.43 -16.28 0.53
CA THR A 167 -12.11 -16.45 -0.11
C THR A 167 -12.03 -15.73 -1.44
N TYR A 168 -10.80 -15.42 -1.84
CA TYR A 168 -10.45 -14.73 -3.08
C TYR A 168 -9.73 -15.68 -4.04
N THR A 169 -10.29 -15.81 -5.25
CA THR A 169 -9.68 -16.53 -6.37
C THR A 169 -9.02 -15.51 -7.31
N PRO A 170 -7.71 -15.61 -7.59
CA PRO A 170 -7.05 -14.86 -8.66
C PRO A 170 -7.80 -15.05 -9.99
N LYS A 171 -8.04 -13.97 -10.74
CA LYS A 171 -8.72 -14.01 -12.04
C LYS A 171 -7.75 -14.09 -13.23
N TYR A 172 -6.51 -13.70 -12.99
CA TYR A 172 -5.49 -13.49 -14.00
C TYR A 172 -4.13 -13.98 -13.49
N GLU A 173 -3.22 -14.29 -14.41
CA GLU A 173 -1.81 -14.52 -14.09
C GLU A 173 -1.05 -13.22 -13.85
N ASP A 174 -0.11 -13.24 -12.89
CA ASP A 174 0.67 -12.07 -12.48
C ASP A 174 1.76 -11.74 -13.50
N GLY A 175 1.87 -10.46 -13.89
CA GLY A 175 2.82 -10.07 -14.93
C GLY A 175 2.65 -8.66 -15.49
N VAL A 176 3.51 -8.31 -16.45
CA VAL A 176 3.48 -7.05 -17.19
C VAL A 176 3.23 -7.32 -18.67
N TYR A 177 2.00 -7.12 -19.09
CA TYR A 177 1.51 -7.37 -20.44
C TYR A 177 1.62 -6.09 -21.28
N LYS A 178 1.99 -6.21 -22.56
CA LYS A 178 2.18 -5.07 -23.46
C LYS A 178 1.60 -5.34 -24.85
N ILE A 179 0.95 -4.34 -25.46
CA ILE A 179 0.48 -4.36 -26.85
C ILE A 179 0.76 -2.99 -27.50
N LYS A 180 1.15 -3.02 -28.78
CA LYS A 180 1.39 -1.84 -29.62
C LYS A 180 0.64 -2.02 -30.94
N ALA A 181 0.11 -0.94 -31.49
CA ALA A 181 -0.53 -0.98 -32.80
C ALA A 181 0.48 -1.32 -33.91
N LYS A 182 0.06 -2.05 -34.96
CA LYS A 182 0.90 -2.29 -36.15
C LYS A 182 1.16 -1.02 -36.97
N GLN A 183 0.23 -0.07 -36.94
CA GLN A 183 0.24 1.17 -37.72
C GLN A 183 -0.25 2.34 -36.86
N ALA A 184 0.27 3.53 -37.17
CA ALA A 184 -0.19 4.79 -36.60
C ALA A 184 -1.53 5.23 -37.20
N SER A 185 -2.21 6.15 -36.51
CA SER A 185 -3.39 6.86 -37.01
C SER A 185 -3.19 8.36 -36.73
N HIS A 186 -3.33 9.19 -37.76
CA HIS A 186 -3.16 10.64 -37.69
C HIS A 186 -1.80 11.07 -37.07
N GLY A 187 -0.72 10.34 -37.38
CA GLY A 187 0.63 10.58 -36.84
C GLY A 187 0.93 9.94 -35.47
N TRP A 188 -0.06 9.31 -34.82
CA TRP A 188 0.08 8.75 -33.47
C TRP A 188 -0.01 7.22 -33.45
N LEU A 189 0.87 6.55 -32.70
CA LEU A 189 0.99 5.09 -32.62
C LEU A 189 0.56 4.58 -31.24
N PRO A 190 -0.66 4.02 -31.09
CA PRO A 190 -1.18 3.59 -29.80
C PRO A 190 -0.45 2.38 -29.21
N GLN A 191 -0.30 2.39 -27.89
CA GLN A 191 0.21 1.27 -27.09
C GLN A 191 -0.56 1.18 -25.76
N LEU A 192 -0.57 -0.01 -25.16
CA LEU A 192 -1.10 -0.23 -23.81
C LEU A 192 -0.18 -1.19 -23.05
N ARG A 193 0.16 -0.83 -21.82
CA ARG A 193 0.80 -1.69 -20.83
C ARG A 193 -0.19 -1.95 -19.70
N LEU A 194 -0.28 -3.20 -19.26
CA LEU A 194 -1.18 -3.67 -18.20
C LEU A 194 -0.38 -4.49 -17.20
N VAL A 195 -0.57 -4.22 -15.91
CA VAL A 195 0.12 -4.92 -14.81
C VAL A 195 -0.90 -5.67 -13.98
N VAL A 196 -0.67 -6.96 -13.77
CA VAL A 196 -1.45 -7.81 -12.87
C VAL A 196 -0.60 -8.15 -11.64
N LYS A 197 -1.21 -8.05 -10.45
CA LYS A 197 -0.67 -8.58 -9.19
C LYS A 197 -1.78 -9.23 -8.36
N TYR A 198 -1.48 -10.35 -7.71
CA TYR A 198 -2.46 -11.21 -7.03
C TYR A 198 -3.69 -11.54 -7.92
N GLY A 199 -3.51 -11.66 -9.24
CA GLY A 199 -4.58 -11.87 -10.22
C GLY A 199 -5.61 -10.75 -10.32
N THR A 200 -5.27 -9.52 -9.93
CA THR A 200 -6.04 -8.31 -10.22
C THR A 200 -5.19 -7.28 -10.96
N ILE A 201 -5.83 -6.54 -11.87
CA ILE A 201 -5.21 -5.45 -12.64
C ILE A 201 -4.81 -4.34 -11.67
N VAL A 202 -3.51 -4.11 -11.46
CA VAL A 202 -2.99 -3.03 -10.59
C VAL A 202 -2.47 -1.81 -11.35
N GLY A 203 -2.15 -1.96 -12.63
CA GLY A 203 -1.73 -0.86 -13.50
C GLY A 203 -2.32 -0.95 -14.90
N VAL A 204 -2.75 0.18 -15.46
CA VAL A 204 -3.13 0.32 -16.86
C VAL A 204 -2.59 1.66 -17.36
N ASP A 205 -1.91 1.60 -18.48
CA ASP A 205 -1.07 2.67 -19.01
C ASP A 205 -1.27 2.68 -20.53
N TYR A 206 -2.13 3.57 -21.03
CA TYR A 206 -2.41 3.70 -22.45
C TYR A 206 -1.95 5.05 -22.96
N ASP A 207 -1.13 4.98 -24.01
CA ASP A 207 -0.59 6.15 -24.70
C ASP A 207 -0.76 6.01 -26.20
N ALA A 208 -0.56 7.12 -26.90
CA ALA A 208 -0.24 7.10 -28.31
C ALA A 208 1.00 7.96 -28.53
N ILE A 209 2.00 7.38 -29.19
CA ILE A 209 3.33 7.98 -29.37
C ILE A 209 3.40 8.69 -30.73
N ALA A 210 3.95 9.90 -30.79
CA ALA A 210 4.17 10.62 -32.04
C ALA A 210 5.15 9.86 -32.96
N THR A 211 4.82 9.74 -34.25
CA THR A 211 5.63 8.98 -35.24
C THR A 211 6.38 9.85 -36.25
N LYS A 212 6.14 11.15 -36.20
CA LYS A 212 6.74 12.19 -37.02
C LYS A 212 6.82 13.46 -36.17
N ASP A 213 7.79 14.29 -36.49
CA ASP A 213 7.92 15.63 -35.95
C ASP A 213 6.95 16.58 -36.69
N ASP A 214 6.33 17.53 -36.01
CA ASP A 214 5.46 18.55 -36.62
C ASP A 214 5.85 20.01 -36.30
N GLY A 215 6.99 20.20 -35.62
CA GLY A 215 7.49 21.50 -35.16
C GLY A 215 6.89 21.98 -33.83
N LYS A 216 5.95 21.22 -33.23
CA LYS A 216 5.42 21.42 -31.86
C LYS A 216 5.40 20.13 -31.04
N ILE A 217 5.53 18.99 -31.71
CA ILE A 217 5.53 17.64 -31.16
C ILE A 217 6.70 16.90 -31.81
N ASP A 218 7.55 16.29 -31.00
CA ASP A 218 8.72 15.55 -31.46
C ASP A 218 8.40 14.05 -31.61
N LYS A 219 9.05 13.39 -32.56
CA LYS A 219 8.88 11.94 -32.80
C LYS A 219 9.38 11.12 -31.60
N GLY A 220 8.43 10.66 -30.80
CA GLY A 220 8.68 9.96 -29.53
C GLY A 220 7.78 10.45 -28.41
N ASP A 221 7.20 11.65 -28.56
CA ASP A 221 6.32 12.26 -27.57
C ASP A 221 5.08 11.41 -27.25
N GLU A 222 4.70 11.39 -25.98
CA GLU A 222 3.41 10.90 -25.50
C GLU A 222 2.30 11.91 -25.79
N LYS A 223 1.09 11.40 -26.06
CA LYS A 223 -0.11 12.21 -26.30
C LYS A 223 -0.66 12.78 -24.99
N THR A 224 -0.39 14.05 -24.72
CA THR A 224 -0.84 14.77 -23.51
C THR A 224 -1.90 15.82 -23.83
N VAL A 225 -2.52 16.40 -22.79
CA VAL A 225 -3.37 17.60 -22.93
C VAL A 225 -2.60 18.87 -23.34
N LYS A 226 -1.25 18.85 -23.30
CA LYS A 226 -0.41 20.01 -23.66
C LYS A 226 -0.08 20.05 -25.15
N ASN A 227 0.23 18.89 -25.74
CA ASN A 227 0.63 18.78 -27.15
C ASN A 227 -0.51 18.35 -28.10
N TYR A 228 -1.64 17.84 -27.59
CA TYR A 228 -2.74 17.38 -28.46
C TYR A 228 -3.96 18.31 -28.48
N LYS A 229 -4.32 18.80 -29.68
CA LYS A 229 -5.42 19.74 -29.97
C LYS A 229 -6.79 19.37 -29.38
N TYR A 230 -7.05 18.08 -29.12
CA TYR A 230 -8.33 17.60 -28.58
C TYR A 230 -8.15 16.98 -27.19
N ASP A 231 -8.16 17.83 -26.17
CA ASP A 231 -7.98 17.52 -24.74
C ASP A 231 -8.84 16.35 -24.23
N LYS A 232 -10.04 16.17 -24.79
CA LYS A 232 -10.96 15.07 -24.50
C LYS A 232 -10.33 13.69 -24.69
N ALA A 233 -9.41 13.51 -25.63
CA ALA A 233 -8.77 12.21 -25.87
C ALA A 233 -7.84 11.80 -24.71
N PRO A 234 -6.81 12.57 -24.31
CA PRO A 234 -6.04 12.30 -23.08
C PRO A 234 -6.90 12.15 -21.82
N LYS A 235 -7.94 13.00 -21.65
CA LYS A 235 -8.89 12.88 -20.53
C LYS A 235 -9.63 11.54 -20.52
N ALA A 236 -10.04 11.04 -21.69
CA ALA A 236 -10.65 9.72 -21.82
C ALA A 236 -9.67 8.57 -21.49
N MET A 237 -8.39 8.70 -21.83
CA MET A 237 -7.38 7.67 -21.48
C MET A 237 -7.33 7.46 -19.97
N LYS A 238 -7.09 8.53 -19.20
CA LYS A 238 -6.95 8.44 -17.73
C LYS A 238 -8.26 8.07 -17.02
N LEU A 239 -9.43 8.31 -17.62
CA LEU A 239 -10.70 7.81 -17.09
C LEU A 239 -10.92 6.32 -17.39
N PHE A 240 -10.52 5.82 -18.56
CA PHE A 240 -10.69 4.40 -18.93
C PHE A 240 -9.67 3.49 -18.23
N GLU A 241 -8.44 3.96 -18.02
CA GLU A 241 -7.45 3.30 -17.14
C GLU A 241 -8.06 3.03 -15.74
N LYS A 242 -8.59 4.09 -15.10
CA LYS A 242 -9.25 3.98 -13.79
C LYS A 242 -10.44 3.02 -13.80
N GLN A 243 -11.28 3.05 -14.84
CA GLN A 243 -12.41 2.12 -14.94
C GLN A 243 -11.96 0.66 -15.06
N ILE A 244 -10.96 0.34 -15.88
CA ILE A 244 -10.48 -1.04 -16.07
C ILE A 244 -9.88 -1.60 -14.78
N ILE A 245 -9.13 -0.78 -14.04
CA ILE A 245 -8.56 -1.13 -12.73
C ILE A 245 -9.68 -1.36 -11.70
N ASN A 246 -10.65 -0.47 -11.60
CA ASN A 246 -11.77 -0.56 -10.64
C ASN A 246 -12.70 -1.74 -10.93
N LYS A 247 -12.96 -2.05 -12.21
CA LYS A 247 -13.82 -3.17 -12.64
C LYS A 247 -13.09 -4.52 -12.70
N ASN A 248 -11.76 -4.53 -12.54
CA ASN A 248 -10.91 -5.72 -12.72
C ASN A 248 -11.18 -6.45 -14.06
N GLY A 249 -11.29 -5.68 -15.14
CA GLY A 249 -11.66 -6.17 -16.46
C GLY A 249 -12.11 -5.05 -17.41
N VAL A 250 -12.64 -5.43 -18.56
CA VAL A 250 -13.18 -4.51 -19.59
C VAL A 250 -14.71 -4.56 -19.68
N GLN A 251 -15.35 -5.15 -18.68
CA GLN A 251 -16.79 -5.35 -18.58
C GLN A 251 -17.42 -4.27 -17.70
N ASN A 252 -18.65 -3.85 -18.04
CA ASN A 252 -19.39 -2.81 -17.33
C ASN A 252 -18.62 -1.47 -17.22
N ILE A 253 -17.87 -1.13 -18.28
CA ILE A 253 -17.22 0.16 -18.49
C ILE A 253 -18.31 1.16 -18.91
N ASN A 254 -18.43 2.28 -18.19
CA ASN A 254 -19.28 3.38 -18.62
C ASN A 254 -18.61 4.11 -19.78
N TYR A 255 -19.24 4.09 -20.95
CA TYR A 255 -18.70 4.69 -22.15
C TYR A 255 -18.87 6.22 -22.20
N ASP A 256 -19.85 6.78 -21.52
CA ASP A 256 -20.32 8.16 -21.74
C ASP A 256 -19.57 9.21 -20.91
N VAL A 257 -18.68 8.78 -20.03
CA VAL A 257 -17.83 9.63 -19.15
C VAL A 257 -17.00 10.69 -19.90
N VAL A 258 -16.79 10.56 -21.21
CA VAL A 258 -16.21 11.61 -22.08
C VAL A 258 -16.83 11.58 -23.47
N SER A 259 -17.58 12.62 -23.86
CA SER A 259 -18.11 12.75 -25.23
C SER A 259 -17.01 12.99 -26.27
N GLY A 260 -17.20 12.52 -27.50
CA GLY A 260 -16.29 12.80 -28.64
C GLY A 260 -14.94 12.07 -28.65
N ALA A 261 -14.69 11.13 -27.74
CA ALA A 261 -13.43 10.38 -27.66
C ALA A 261 -13.51 8.90 -28.13
N THR A 262 -14.58 8.50 -28.83
CA THR A 262 -15.00 7.11 -29.08
C THR A 262 -13.87 6.17 -29.52
N HIS A 263 -13.17 6.47 -30.62
CA HIS A 263 -12.07 5.62 -31.13
C HIS A 263 -10.89 5.44 -30.16
N THR A 264 -10.74 6.31 -29.15
CA THR A 264 -9.76 6.13 -28.07
C THR A 264 -10.27 5.10 -27.07
N LYS A 265 -11.53 5.21 -26.65
CA LYS A 265 -12.22 4.26 -25.75
C LYS A 265 -12.18 2.84 -26.31
N ASP A 266 -12.62 2.68 -27.56
CA ASP A 266 -12.70 1.39 -28.26
C ASP A 266 -11.32 0.72 -28.32
N ARG A 267 -10.28 1.51 -28.56
CA ARG A 267 -8.90 1.01 -28.66
C ARG A 267 -8.34 0.61 -27.30
N ILE A 268 -8.59 1.38 -26.24
CA ILE A 268 -8.22 1.02 -24.87
C ILE A 268 -8.89 -0.29 -24.47
N VAL A 269 -10.21 -0.39 -24.63
CA VAL A 269 -11.00 -1.59 -24.30
C VAL A 269 -10.54 -2.80 -25.11
N LYS A 270 -10.31 -2.65 -26.41
CA LYS A 270 -9.80 -3.70 -27.31
C LYS A 270 -8.36 -4.13 -26.99
N PHE A 271 -7.51 -3.19 -26.56
CA PHE A 271 -6.12 -3.48 -26.20
C PHE A 271 -6.04 -4.17 -24.83
N ALA A 272 -6.73 -3.64 -23.82
CA ALA A 272 -6.82 -4.27 -22.50
C ALA A 272 -7.46 -5.66 -22.58
N GLY A 273 -8.57 -5.83 -23.31
CA GLY A 273 -9.19 -7.14 -23.53
C GLY A 273 -8.22 -8.18 -24.14
N LYS A 274 -7.41 -7.77 -25.12
CA LYS A 274 -6.36 -8.62 -25.72
C LYS A 274 -5.18 -8.92 -24.80
N LEU A 275 -4.91 -8.09 -23.79
CA LEU A 275 -3.91 -8.39 -22.78
C LEU A 275 -4.47 -9.30 -21.68
N LEU A 276 -5.73 -9.10 -21.29
CA LEU A 276 -6.40 -9.95 -20.32
C LEU A 276 -6.62 -11.37 -20.85
N GLN A 277 -6.76 -11.55 -22.17
CA GLN A 277 -6.72 -12.86 -22.84
C GLN A 277 -5.33 -13.52 -22.86
N LYS A 278 -4.26 -12.80 -22.54
CA LYS A 278 -2.88 -13.32 -22.38
C LYS A 278 -2.48 -13.51 -20.93
N SER A 279 -3.32 -13.10 -19.99
CA SER A 279 -3.14 -13.24 -18.55
C SER A 279 -4.20 -14.20 -17.98
N GLN A 280 -4.53 -15.24 -18.73
CA GLN A 280 -5.44 -16.35 -18.45
C GLN A 280 -4.79 -17.63 -18.97
#